data_AF-A0A8T3Z9K9-F1
#
_entry.id   AF-A0A8T3Z9K9-F1
#
_cell.length_a   1.000
_cell.length_b   1.000
_cell.length_c   1.000
_cell.angle_alpha   90.00
_cell.angle_beta   90.00
_cell.angle_gamma   90.00
#
_symmetry.space_group_name_H-M   'P 1'
#
loop_
_entity.id
_entity.type
_entity.pdbx_description
1 polymer ?
#
loop_
_entity_poly.entity_id
_entity_poly.type
_entity_poly.pdbx_seq_one_letter_code
_entity_poly.pdbx_strand_id
1 'polypeptide(L)'
;MARLMVVLFAMTALAPVGLAMPQQGDSFSYDFVQEVTNGQGGYEGWWEKTTSHGRYDVVSTEGEKTEILFNYKWSYDSYDSKTGPQSVSGNFSFSTATRKYIYGYDLDVAYGANPSIWFWVPPSISVGQQLVILDQEFTVRSKSAVVWSDWLPREAIELVAYGSGHRNDAYGNFAYTFRDEYYMDKETGYIIAERYEEQDTGSWQGASSSFTWKESYDVTSSSYERQIEWISLSMIILGIIGTAALLYLAYYAIRWRKRTVVLDIGNTVKIFRIRKISKFPHLANEASMYFGDFLEDFARKALLSGGRVAVAVSKTGLAGLAVYHRDVKTGAIFCKSFKVNEPLRKYIGAKDFFSEVKHEMEGDVSTYDDWGTNKPLLKNVRAYNIFETSKVLTLSSIPQLPYDASTIRVMAQSDLEEVSAIAQKVYKVKAKRWMQSLLDTKDIGVVAVVGGRIVGFAFATLTGDRARFHTLTVAPELRGRGLAKEMMRARLHIVRELGVREVVLEIADWNLASLTVSTFFGFRSIGEMYVETMRTKRVKKDIVRRW
;
A
#
# COMPACT_ATOMS: atom_id res chain seq x y z
N MET A 1 -7.13 -0.78 -7.74
CA MET A 1 -8.49 -0.23 -7.78
C MET A 1 -9.48 -1.38 -7.91
N ALA A 2 -10.50 -1.40 -7.05
CA ALA A 2 -11.47 -2.48 -6.79
C ALA A 2 -11.04 -3.57 -5.76
N ARG A 3 -10.99 -3.15 -4.49
CA ARG A 3 -11.40 -3.86 -3.26
C ARG A 3 -11.60 -2.75 -2.23
N LEU A 4 -12.68 -1.97 -2.33
CA LEU A 4 -13.91 -2.17 -1.57
C LEU A 4 -13.60 -2.49 -0.09
N MET A 5 -13.36 -1.46 0.70
CA MET A 5 -13.62 -1.47 2.15
C MET A 5 -14.82 -0.57 2.35
N VAL A 6 -16.01 -1.17 2.18
CA VAL A 6 -17.23 -0.63 2.76
C VAL A 6 -17.15 -1.01 4.23
N VAL A 7 -16.79 -0.05 5.08
CA VAL A 7 -17.04 -0.17 6.51
C VAL A 7 -18.52 0.15 6.68
N LEU A 8 -19.32 -0.92 6.79
CA LEU A 8 -20.74 -0.82 7.13
C LEU A 8 -20.81 -0.40 8.60
N PHE A 9 -21.11 0.88 8.86
CA PHE A 9 -21.46 1.32 10.21
C PHE A 9 -22.90 0.89 10.46
N ALA A 10 -23.07 -0.14 11.30
CA ALA A 10 -24.37 -0.47 11.86
C ALA A 10 -24.73 0.64 12.86
N MET A 11 -25.62 1.55 12.47
CA MET A 11 -26.30 2.43 13.40
C MET A 11 -27.30 1.58 14.19
N THR A 12 -26.91 1.12 15.37
CA THR A 12 -27.88 0.74 16.39
C THR A 12 -28.45 2.03 16.96
N ALA A 13 -29.61 2.44 16.44
CA ALA A 13 -30.44 3.43 17.11
C ALA A 13 -30.89 2.83 18.45
N LEU A 14 -30.21 3.21 19.53
CA LEU A 14 -30.70 2.98 20.89
C LEU A 14 -31.71 4.07 21.23
N ALA A 15 -32.72 3.70 22.02
CA ALA A 15 -33.79 4.58 22.41
C ALA A 15 -33.22 5.81 23.16
N PRO A 16 -33.79 7.01 22.98
CA PRO A 16 -33.34 8.21 23.68
C PRO A 16 -33.43 7.97 25.18
N VAL A 17 -32.29 7.98 25.86
CA VAL A 17 -32.25 8.01 27.32
C VAL A 17 -32.69 9.41 27.71
N GLY A 18 -33.81 9.52 28.42
CA GLY A 18 -34.28 10.81 28.92
C GLY A 18 -33.22 11.45 29.82
N LEU A 19 -33.30 12.77 30.02
CA LEU A 19 -32.43 13.51 30.93
C LEU A 19 -32.31 12.76 32.28
N ALA A 20 -31.13 12.20 32.57
CA ALA A 20 -30.95 11.28 33.68
C ALA A 20 -30.16 11.93 34.83
N MET A 21 -30.73 11.84 36.04
CA MET A 21 -30.01 12.16 37.28
C MET A 21 -29.05 11.01 37.63
N PRO A 22 -28.03 11.23 38.48
CA PRO A 22 -27.13 10.18 38.96
C PRO A 22 -27.87 9.00 39.56
N GLN A 23 -27.58 7.78 39.09
CA GLN A 23 -28.23 6.55 39.53
C GLN A 23 -27.22 5.49 39.98
N GLN A 24 -27.68 4.59 40.85
CA GLN A 24 -26.89 3.43 41.23
C GLN A 24 -26.43 2.64 39.99
N GLY A 25 -25.13 2.38 39.91
CA GLY A 25 -24.51 1.67 38.78
C GLY A 25 -23.87 2.59 37.75
N ASP A 26 -24.11 3.91 37.82
CA ASP A 26 -23.37 4.87 37.00
C ASP A 26 -21.89 4.85 37.37
N SER A 27 -21.02 4.95 36.37
CA SER A 27 -19.58 4.97 36.59
C SER A 27 -18.82 5.62 35.44
N PHE A 28 -17.63 6.12 35.72
CA PHE A 28 -16.69 6.56 34.70
C PHE A 28 -15.25 6.39 35.17
N SER A 29 -14.35 6.19 34.22
CA SER A 29 -12.90 6.21 34.40
C SER A 29 -12.30 7.31 33.56
N TYR A 30 -11.14 7.82 33.96
CA TYR A 30 -10.55 9.01 33.36
C TYR A 30 -9.03 8.99 33.43
N ASP A 31 -8.45 9.81 32.57
CA ASP A 31 -7.08 10.30 32.68
C ASP A 31 -7.10 11.78 33.03
N PHE A 32 -6.25 12.20 33.95
CA PHE A 32 -6.02 13.60 34.31
C PHE A 32 -4.54 13.90 34.23
N VAL A 33 -4.19 15.02 33.61
CA VAL A 33 -2.82 15.49 33.46
C VAL A 33 -2.76 16.96 33.81
N GLN A 34 -1.91 17.29 34.77
CA GLN A 34 -1.56 18.65 35.15
C GLN A 34 -0.09 18.90 34.79
N GLU A 35 0.20 20.05 34.16
CA GLU A 35 1.53 20.41 33.69
C GLU A 35 1.86 21.88 33.97
N VAL A 36 3.08 22.14 34.41
CA VAL A 36 3.68 23.48 34.42
C VAL A 36 4.71 23.56 33.30
N THR A 37 4.56 24.54 32.41
CA THR A 37 5.36 24.71 31.20
C THR A 37 5.68 26.18 30.92
N ASN A 38 6.49 26.45 29.89
CA ASN A 38 6.82 27.80 29.42
C ASN A 38 7.40 28.73 30.50
N GLY A 39 8.13 28.17 31.47
CA GLY A 39 8.76 28.94 32.51
C GLY A 39 9.78 29.96 31.96
N GLN A 40 9.73 31.19 32.46
CA GLN A 40 10.66 32.27 32.11
C GLN A 40 11.27 32.89 33.37
N GLY A 41 12.45 33.50 33.21
CA GLY A 41 13.14 34.17 34.30
C GLY A 41 13.53 33.18 35.40
N GLY A 42 13.07 33.39 36.63
CA GLY A 42 13.34 32.45 37.74
C GLY A 42 12.80 31.02 37.52
N TYR A 43 11.86 30.85 36.58
CA TYR A 43 11.28 29.55 36.19
C TYR A 43 11.85 29.02 34.85
N GLU A 44 12.91 29.62 34.31
CA GLU A 44 13.48 29.17 33.04
C GLU A 44 13.94 27.70 33.11
N GLY A 45 13.42 26.86 32.19
CA GLY A 45 13.69 25.42 32.16
C GLY A 45 12.90 24.59 33.17
N TRP A 46 12.09 25.21 34.03
CA TRP A 46 11.23 24.51 34.97
C TRP A 46 10.09 23.79 34.24
N TRP A 47 9.84 22.55 34.63
CA TRP A 47 8.67 21.79 34.20
C TRP A 47 8.23 20.82 35.29
N GLU A 48 6.92 20.61 35.35
CA GLU A 48 6.28 19.64 36.23
C GLU A 48 5.16 18.93 35.48
N LYS A 49 4.92 17.68 35.85
CA LYS A 49 3.85 16.87 35.31
C LYS A 49 3.31 15.92 36.36
N THR A 50 2.02 16.09 36.68
CA THR A 50 1.24 15.12 37.44
C THR A 50 0.33 14.38 36.48
N THR A 51 0.29 13.06 36.55
CA THR A 51 -0.64 12.23 35.79
C THR A 51 -1.44 11.36 36.74
N SER A 52 -2.76 11.27 36.54
CA SER A 52 -3.65 10.42 37.32
C SER A 52 -4.56 9.61 36.39
N HIS A 53 -4.86 8.38 36.78
CA HIS A 53 -5.89 7.54 36.20
C HIS A 53 -6.82 7.05 37.30
N GLY A 54 -8.11 7.31 37.17
CA GLY A 54 -9.07 7.00 38.22
C GLY A 54 -10.41 6.50 37.73
N ARG A 55 -11.25 6.14 38.70
CA ARG A 55 -12.60 5.65 38.51
C ARG A 55 -13.52 6.15 39.62
N TYR A 56 -14.72 6.54 39.22
CA TYR A 56 -15.84 6.89 40.08
C TYR A 56 -16.98 5.89 39.83
N ASP A 57 -17.60 5.41 40.90
CA ASP A 57 -18.76 4.50 40.86
C ASP A 57 -19.87 5.05 41.79
N VAL A 58 -21.06 5.25 41.24
CA VAL A 58 -22.26 5.61 42.00
C VAL A 58 -22.83 4.35 42.64
N VAL A 59 -22.74 4.25 43.97
CA VAL A 59 -23.15 3.05 44.71
C VAL A 59 -24.59 3.09 45.20
N SER A 60 -25.14 4.28 45.44
CA SER A 60 -26.55 4.47 45.78
C SER A 60 -27.01 5.91 45.53
N THR A 61 -28.28 6.07 45.16
CA THR A 61 -28.97 7.36 45.14
C THR A 61 -30.28 7.23 45.91
N GLU A 62 -30.38 7.90 47.06
CA GLU A 62 -31.55 7.91 47.94
C GLU A 62 -32.07 9.35 48.12
N GLY A 63 -33.22 9.65 47.52
CA GLY A 63 -33.73 11.02 47.47
C GLY A 63 -32.75 11.94 46.73
N GLU A 64 -32.28 12.98 47.41
CA GLU A 64 -31.29 13.91 46.86
C GLU A 64 -29.84 13.51 47.21
N LYS A 65 -29.61 12.48 48.02
CA LYS A 65 -28.27 12.06 48.44
C LYS A 65 -27.75 10.99 47.47
N THR A 66 -26.58 11.23 46.89
CA THR A 66 -25.86 10.26 46.05
C THR A 66 -24.54 9.88 46.72
N GLU A 67 -24.23 8.59 46.80
CA GLU A 67 -22.98 8.06 47.35
C GLU A 67 -22.05 7.56 46.25
N ILE A 68 -20.77 7.91 46.38
CA ILE A 68 -19.72 7.64 45.40
C ILE A 68 -18.59 6.86 46.07
N LEU A 69 -18.13 5.82 45.40
CA LEU A 69 -16.80 5.24 45.61
C LEU A 69 -15.85 5.76 44.55
N PHE A 70 -14.65 6.14 44.95
CA PHE A 70 -13.61 6.53 44.01
C PHE A 70 -12.30 5.80 44.30
N ASN A 71 -11.53 5.58 43.25
CA ASN A 71 -10.14 5.18 43.36
C ASN A 71 -9.35 5.79 42.21
N TYR A 72 -8.12 6.23 42.47
CA TYR A 72 -7.21 6.69 41.43
C TYR A 72 -5.77 6.37 41.77
N LYS A 73 -4.97 6.32 40.71
CA LYS A 73 -3.51 6.19 40.78
C LYS A 73 -2.89 7.40 40.16
N TRP A 74 -1.93 8.01 40.84
CA TRP A 74 -1.23 9.17 40.34
C TRP A 74 0.28 9.04 40.44
N SER A 75 1.00 9.76 39.59
CA SER A 75 2.45 9.92 39.63
C SER A 75 2.82 11.35 39.32
N TYR A 76 3.96 11.78 39.85
CA TYR A 76 4.52 13.12 39.64
C TYR A 76 5.94 13.02 39.11
N ASP A 77 6.27 13.88 38.17
CA ASP A 77 7.60 14.02 37.58
C ASP A 77 7.88 15.50 37.37
N SER A 78 9.05 15.97 37.76
CA SER A 78 9.50 17.34 37.54
C SER A 78 10.97 17.36 37.12
N TYR A 79 11.50 18.56 36.90
CA TYR A 79 12.91 18.74 36.58
C TYR A 79 13.87 18.22 37.67
N ASP A 80 13.46 18.15 38.95
CA ASP A 80 14.34 17.80 40.09
C ASP A 80 13.83 16.63 40.96
N SER A 81 12.58 16.23 40.82
CA SER A 81 11.95 15.26 41.70
C SER A 81 10.95 14.36 40.96
N LYS A 82 10.77 13.16 41.50
CA LYS A 82 9.90 12.15 40.91
C LYS A 82 9.26 11.30 41.99
N THR A 83 7.96 11.09 41.88
CA THR A 83 7.17 10.23 42.77
C THR A 83 6.61 9.06 41.98
N GLY A 84 6.92 7.83 42.41
CA GLY A 84 6.35 6.62 41.84
C GLY A 84 4.83 6.52 42.09
N PRO A 85 4.12 5.60 41.40
CA PRO A 85 2.66 5.54 41.43
C PRO A 85 2.11 5.40 42.86
N GLN A 86 1.31 6.37 43.30
CA GLN A 86 0.54 6.34 44.53
C GLN A 86 -0.89 5.92 44.23
N SER A 87 -1.55 5.24 45.17
CA SER A 87 -2.96 4.83 45.03
C SER A 87 -3.78 5.47 46.14
N VAL A 88 -4.90 6.07 45.76
CA VAL A 88 -5.88 6.68 46.67
C VAL A 88 -7.22 6.03 46.40
N SER A 89 -7.97 5.74 47.47
CA SER A 89 -9.34 5.27 47.37
C SER A 89 -10.14 5.80 48.53
N GLY A 90 -11.41 6.12 48.30
CA GLY A 90 -12.27 6.67 49.33
C GLY A 90 -13.73 6.62 48.92
N ASN A 91 -14.55 7.27 49.74
CA ASN A 91 -15.95 7.48 49.45
C ASN A 91 -16.35 8.89 49.88
N PHE A 92 -17.35 9.42 49.18
CA PHE A 92 -18.01 10.66 49.57
C PHE A 92 -19.48 10.58 49.16
N SER A 93 -20.28 11.53 49.63
CA SER A 93 -21.65 11.72 49.17
C SER A 93 -21.94 13.17 48.87
N PHE A 94 -22.88 13.43 47.96
CA PHE A 94 -23.28 14.78 47.57
C PHE A 94 -24.79 14.89 47.38
N SER A 95 -25.30 16.12 47.41
CA SER A 95 -26.70 16.44 47.12
C SER A 95 -26.89 16.69 45.63
N THR A 96 -27.80 15.98 44.95
CA THR A 96 -28.14 16.25 43.55
C THR A 96 -28.95 17.54 43.37
N ALA A 97 -29.56 18.07 44.43
CA ALA A 97 -30.30 19.32 44.39
C ALA A 97 -29.39 20.55 44.52
N THR A 98 -28.44 20.51 45.46
CA THR A 98 -27.52 21.65 45.71
C THR A 98 -26.15 21.49 45.05
N ARG A 99 -25.82 20.28 44.61
CA ARG A 99 -24.50 19.84 44.12
C ARG A 99 -23.38 19.94 45.16
N LYS A 100 -23.71 20.12 46.43
CA LYS A 100 -22.72 20.23 47.51
C LYS A 100 -22.35 18.87 48.08
N TYR A 101 -21.10 18.72 48.49
CA TYR A 101 -20.65 17.56 49.27
C TYR A 101 -21.42 17.51 50.60
N ILE A 102 -21.85 16.31 50.99
CA ILE A 102 -22.55 16.02 52.25
C ILE A 102 -21.59 15.36 53.25
N TYR A 103 -20.78 14.41 52.77
CA TYR A 103 -19.81 13.68 53.58
C TYR A 103 -18.59 13.33 52.72
N GLY A 104 -17.39 13.48 53.26
CA GLY A 104 -16.14 13.20 52.54
C GLY A 104 -15.90 14.15 51.37
N TYR A 105 -14.72 14.03 50.76
CA TYR A 105 -14.33 14.73 49.55
C TYR A 105 -13.25 13.93 48.82
N ASP A 106 -13.14 14.16 47.52
CA ASP A 106 -12.17 13.58 46.59
C ASP A 106 -11.09 14.60 46.17
N LEU A 107 -10.95 15.67 46.95
CA LEU A 107 -10.16 16.86 46.64
C LEU A 107 -8.90 16.93 47.53
N ASP A 108 -7.74 17.15 46.92
CA ASP A 108 -6.45 17.31 47.63
C ASP A 108 -6.16 18.78 48.04
N VAL A 109 -7.02 19.73 47.64
CA VAL A 109 -6.83 21.18 47.87
C VAL A 109 -7.88 21.72 48.85
N ALA A 110 -7.49 22.73 49.63
CA ALA A 110 -8.38 23.48 50.51
C ALA A 110 -9.31 24.40 49.70
N TYR A 111 -10.41 23.84 49.20
CA TYR A 111 -11.57 24.60 48.75
C TYR A 111 -12.27 25.25 49.95
N GLY A 112 -13.10 26.27 49.71
CA GLY A 112 -13.90 26.96 50.72
C GLY A 112 -14.78 26.00 51.54
N ALA A 113 -15.47 26.51 52.55
CA ALA A 113 -16.16 25.66 53.54
C ALA A 113 -17.25 24.72 52.96
N ASN A 114 -17.63 24.84 51.67
CA ASN A 114 -18.65 24.00 51.05
C ASN A 114 -18.61 24.02 49.49
N PRO A 115 -17.67 23.32 48.83
CA PRO A 115 -17.56 23.30 47.37
C PRO A 115 -18.69 22.52 46.69
N SER A 116 -18.95 22.82 45.41
CA SER A 116 -19.84 22.03 44.55
C SER A 116 -19.08 20.90 43.86
N ILE A 117 -19.73 19.77 43.60
CA ILE A 117 -19.13 18.66 42.85
C ILE A 117 -18.75 19.08 41.43
N TRP A 118 -17.65 18.54 40.94
CA TRP A 118 -17.04 18.95 39.67
C TRP A 118 -17.48 18.11 38.47
N PHE A 119 -17.78 16.83 38.66
CA PHE A 119 -18.01 15.88 37.57
C PHE A 119 -19.46 15.78 37.09
N TRP A 120 -20.43 16.47 37.70
CA TRP A 120 -21.84 16.41 37.30
C TRP A 120 -22.59 17.73 37.42
N VAL A 121 -23.43 18.01 36.41
CA VAL A 121 -24.39 19.11 36.35
C VAL A 121 -25.77 18.62 35.90
N PRO A 122 -26.89 19.29 36.24
CA PRO A 122 -28.19 18.91 35.72
C PRO A 122 -28.24 19.10 34.20
N PRO A 123 -28.58 18.10 33.39
CA PRO A 123 -28.56 18.25 31.93
C PRO A 123 -29.66 19.19 31.39
N SER A 124 -30.62 19.57 32.24
CA SER A 124 -31.64 20.60 31.99
C SER A 124 -31.10 22.05 31.97
N ILE A 125 -29.80 22.27 32.23
CA ILE A 125 -29.19 23.60 32.19
C ILE A 125 -29.34 24.29 30.83
N SER A 126 -29.50 25.62 30.86
CA SER A 126 -29.71 26.48 29.69
C SER A 126 -28.46 27.29 29.34
N VAL A 127 -28.29 27.63 28.06
CA VAL A 127 -27.20 28.53 27.63
C VAL A 127 -27.32 29.89 28.33
N GLY A 128 -26.21 30.40 28.82
CA GLY A 128 -26.13 31.63 29.63
C GLY A 128 -26.42 31.43 31.12
N GLN A 129 -26.88 30.25 31.54
CA GLN A 129 -27.06 29.95 32.96
C GLN A 129 -25.70 29.87 33.66
N GLN A 130 -25.64 30.41 34.87
CA GLN A 130 -24.47 30.31 35.74
C GLN A 130 -24.67 29.22 36.78
N LEU A 131 -23.60 28.52 37.12
CA LEU A 131 -23.56 27.50 38.17
C LEU A 131 -22.16 27.34 38.72
N VAL A 132 -22.06 26.92 39.97
CA VAL A 132 -20.78 26.76 40.64
C VAL A 132 -20.27 25.32 40.47
N ILE A 133 -19.04 25.14 39.99
CA ILE A 133 -18.26 23.89 40.03
C ILE A 133 -17.10 24.15 41.00
N LEU A 134 -16.93 23.28 41.99
CA LEU A 134 -16.03 23.52 43.14
C LEU A 134 -16.38 24.85 43.81
N ASP A 135 -15.49 25.83 43.76
CA ASP A 135 -15.72 27.19 44.28
C ASP A 135 -15.85 28.25 43.19
N GLN A 136 -15.92 27.82 41.93
CA GLN A 136 -15.88 28.70 40.79
C GLN A 136 -17.21 28.77 40.05
N GLU A 137 -17.62 29.98 39.68
CA GLU A 137 -18.79 30.22 38.85
C GLU A 137 -18.48 30.01 37.37
N PHE A 138 -19.19 29.06 36.75
CA PHE A 138 -19.13 28.77 35.32
C PHE A 138 -20.38 29.27 34.63
N THR A 139 -20.23 29.70 33.38
CA THR A 139 -21.34 30.04 32.48
C THR A 139 -21.49 28.98 31.41
N VAL A 140 -22.72 28.47 31.21
CA VAL A 140 -23.03 27.55 30.10
C VAL A 140 -22.91 28.29 28.77
N ARG A 141 -21.89 27.98 27.99
CA ARG A 141 -21.58 28.66 26.73
C ARG A 141 -22.30 28.04 25.53
N SER A 142 -22.39 26.72 25.50
CA SER A 142 -22.99 25.98 24.39
C SER A 142 -23.58 24.66 24.88
N LYS A 143 -24.64 24.17 24.23
CA LYS A 143 -25.17 22.81 24.40
C LYS A 143 -24.85 21.89 23.21
N SER A 144 -23.97 22.31 22.31
CA SER A 144 -23.55 21.56 21.12
C SER A 144 -22.10 21.89 20.78
N ALA A 145 -21.26 22.01 21.81
CA ALA A 145 -19.83 22.19 21.63
C ALA A 145 -19.20 20.87 21.17
N VAL A 146 -18.04 21.00 20.53
CA VAL A 146 -17.22 19.85 20.12
C VAL A 146 -15.95 19.87 20.93
N VAL A 147 -15.73 18.81 21.70
CA VAL A 147 -14.46 18.60 22.42
C VAL A 147 -13.76 17.37 21.86
N TRP A 148 -12.46 17.49 21.64
CA TRP A 148 -11.62 16.32 21.39
C TRP A 148 -11.27 15.70 22.72
N SER A 149 -11.86 14.55 22.99
CA SER A 149 -11.59 13.76 24.18
C SER A 149 -11.04 12.41 23.79
N ASP A 150 -9.88 12.06 24.34
CA ASP A 150 -9.00 11.00 23.84
C ASP A 150 -8.59 11.30 22.37
N TRP A 151 -9.10 10.56 21.38
CA TRP A 151 -8.87 10.81 19.95
C TRP A 151 -10.16 10.98 19.15
N LEU A 152 -11.29 11.14 19.83
CA LEU A 152 -12.61 11.25 19.21
C LEU A 152 -13.23 12.62 19.48
N PRO A 153 -13.81 13.27 18.46
CA PRO A 153 -14.60 14.46 18.69
C PRO A 153 -15.92 14.04 19.34
N ARG A 154 -16.26 14.70 20.44
CA ARG A 154 -17.46 14.44 21.23
C ARG A 154 -18.34 15.68 21.23
N GLU A 155 -19.65 15.45 21.18
CA GLU A 155 -20.61 16.51 21.39
C GLU A 155 -20.85 16.71 22.88
N ALA A 156 -20.85 17.96 23.35
CA ALA A 156 -20.93 18.27 24.78
C ALA A 156 -21.69 19.57 25.06
N ILE A 157 -22.12 19.72 26.31
CA ILE A 157 -22.40 21.02 26.93
C ILE A 157 -21.07 21.62 27.37
N GLU A 158 -20.76 22.82 26.89
CA GLU A 158 -19.56 23.56 27.28
C GLU A 158 -19.92 24.57 28.37
N LEU A 159 -19.22 24.48 29.49
CA LEU A 159 -19.23 25.44 30.57
C LEU A 159 -17.87 26.11 30.61
N VAL A 160 -17.85 27.43 30.69
CA VAL A 160 -16.59 28.19 30.72
C VAL A 160 -16.58 29.11 31.92
N ALA A 161 -15.43 29.20 32.56
CA ALA A 161 -15.15 30.18 33.58
C ALA A 161 -13.83 30.89 33.30
N TYR A 162 -13.76 32.14 33.76
CA TYR A 162 -12.58 32.98 33.68
C TYR A 162 -12.35 33.61 35.03
N GLY A 163 -11.09 33.79 35.40
CA GLY A 163 -10.77 34.48 36.62
C GLY A 163 -9.36 35.03 36.63
N SER A 164 -9.09 35.78 37.68
CA SER A 164 -7.75 36.22 38.01
C SER A 164 -7.61 36.25 39.52
N GLY A 165 -6.37 36.14 39.97
CA GLY A 165 -6.07 36.13 41.39
C GLY A 165 -4.61 36.38 41.64
N HIS A 166 -4.22 36.11 42.88
CA HIS A 166 -2.87 36.33 43.34
C HIS A 166 -2.52 35.28 44.39
N ARG A 167 -1.37 34.63 44.23
CA ARG A 167 -0.80 33.69 45.21
C ARG A 167 0.55 34.19 45.70
N ASN A 168 0.80 33.99 46.99
CA ASN A 168 2.09 34.25 47.62
C ASN A 168 2.41 33.09 48.55
N ASP A 169 3.15 32.13 48.02
CA ASP A 169 3.48 30.86 48.68
C ASP A 169 4.96 30.50 48.47
N ALA A 170 5.34 29.27 48.82
CA ALA A 170 6.71 28.80 48.70
C ALA A 170 7.23 28.78 47.25
N TYR A 171 6.32 28.75 46.27
CA TYR A 171 6.63 28.68 44.85
C TYR A 171 6.73 30.06 44.21
N GLY A 172 6.28 31.12 44.89
CA GLY A 172 6.55 32.50 44.54
C GLY A 172 5.38 33.42 44.82
N ASN A 173 5.55 34.67 44.36
CA ASN A 173 4.54 35.71 44.45
C ASN A 173 4.04 36.03 43.04
N PHE A 174 2.87 35.51 42.67
CA PHE A 174 2.32 35.53 41.32
C PHE A 174 0.91 36.10 41.27
N ALA A 175 0.68 36.98 40.31
CA ALA A 175 -0.65 37.26 39.80
C ALA A 175 -0.95 36.30 38.66
N TYR A 176 -2.16 35.73 38.66
CA TYR A 176 -2.58 34.77 37.65
C TYR A 176 -3.87 35.18 36.97
N THR A 177 -4.03 34.73 35.73
CA THR A 177 -5.28 34.77 34.98
C THR A 177 -5.54 33.41 34.40
N PHE A 178 -6.77 32.94 34.40
CA PHE A 178 -7.07 31.59 33.97
C PHE A 178 -8.38 31.49 33.19
N ARG A 179 -8.47 30.39 32.43
CA ARG A 179 -9.65 29.96 31.71
C ARG A 179 -9.84 28.47 31.99
N ASP A 180 -11.04 28.12 32.39
CA ASP A 180 -11.44 26.75 32.65
C ASP A 180 -12.64 26.37 31.80
N GLU A 181 -12.58 25.23 31.15
CA GLU A 181 -13.58 24.71 30.24
C GLU A 181 -13.97 23.29 30.64
N TYR A 182 -15.20 23.13 31.10
CA TYR A 182 -15.80 21.82 31.35
C TYR A 182 -16.70 21.43 30.20
N TYR A 183 -16.60 20.17 29.79
CA TYR A 183 -17.43 19.56 28.77
C TYR A 183 -18.25 18.45 29.41
N MET A 184 -19.56 18.60 29.42
CA MET A 184 -20.49 17.66 30.06
C MET A 184 -21.34 16.95 29.01
N ASP A 185 -21.68 15.70 29.28
CA ASP A 185 -22.64 14.95 28.48
C ASP A 185 -24.02 15.60 28.52
N LYS A 186 -24.71 15.58 27.38
CA LYS A 186 -25.99 16.29 27.22
C LYS A 186 -27.17 15.59 27.85
N GLU A 187 -27.11 14.26 27.95
CA GLU A 187 -28.21 13.44 28.41
C GLU A 187 -28.13 13.23 29.92
N THR A 188 -26.93 13.03 30.44
CA THR A 188 -26.69 12.69 31.86
C THR A 188 -26.07 13.82 32.66
N GLY A 189 -25.40 14.77 32.00
CA GLY A 189 -24.71 15.87 32.66
C GLY A 189 -23.40 15.48 33.34
N TYR A 190 -22.93 14.24 33.17
CA TYR A 190 -21.61 13.81 33.62
C TYR A 190 -20.49 14.39 32.77
N ILE A 191 -19.32 14.59 33.36
CA ILE A 191 -18.16 15.12 32.68
C ILE A 191 -17.71 14.24 31.50
N ILE A 192 -17.24 14.86 30.44
CA ILE A 192 -16.56 14.22 29.30
C ILE A 192 -15.08 14.61 29.33
N ALA A 193 -14.81 15.90 29.53
CA ALA A 193 -13.47 16.45 29.54
C ALA A 193 -13.40 17.79 30.30
N GLU A 194 -12.19 18.18 30.69
CA GLU A 194 -11.83 19.50 31.23
C GLU A 194 -10.60 20.03 30.51
N ARG A 195 -10.57 21.33 30.23
CA ARG A 195 -9.40 22.02 29.68
C ARG A 195 -9.17 23.28 30.50
N TYR A 196 -8.14 23.25 31.34
CA TYR A 196 -7.70 24.39 32.15
C TYR A 196 -6.42 24.99 31.58
N GLU A 197 -6.36 26.31 31.53
CA GLU A 197 -5.12 27.04 31.29
C GLU A 197 -5.05 28.29 32.18
N GLU A 198 -3.95 28.40 32.92
CA GLU A 198 -3.60 29.53 33.76
C GLU A 198 -2.24 30.10 33.34
N GLN A 199 -2.17 31.43 33.36
CA GLN A 199 -0.97 32.19 33.08
C GLN A 199 -0.56 32.96 34.32
N ASP A 200 0.67 32.70 34.76
CA ASP A 200 1.24 33.26 35.98
C ASP A 200 2.35 34.24 35.67
N THR A 201 2.31 35.41 36.32
CA THR A 201 3.35 36.44 36.21
C THR A 201 3.64 37.07 37.55
N GLY A 202 4.92 37.22 37.89
CA GLY A 202 5.32 37.70 39.21
C GLY A 202 6.79 37.51 39.48
N SER A 203 7.11 36.99 40.67
CA SER A 203 8.50 36.82 41.09
C SER A 203 8.70 35.60 41.98
N TRP A 204 9.87 34.99 41.86
CA TRP A 204 10.32 33.90 42.73
C TRP A 204 11.77 34.15 43.12
N GLN A 205 12.07 34.05 44.41
CA GLN A 205 13.40 34.34 44.98
C GLN A 205 14.01 35.69 44.53
N GLY A 206 13.17 36.70 44.32
CA GLY A 206 13.59 38.04 43.88
C GLY A 206 13.81 38.20 42.37
N ALA A 207 13.66 37.14 41.57
CA ALA A 207 13.73 37.20 40.12
C ALA A 207 12.33 37.30 39.50
N SER A 208 12.18 38.18 38.50
CA SER A 208 10.97 38.19 37.65
C SER A 208 10.75 36.81 37.05
N SER A 209 9.54 36.30 37.14
CA SER A 209 9.21 34.92 36.75
C SER A 209 7.81 34.84 36.13
N SER A 210 7.63 33.92 35.20
CA SER A 210 6.32 33.56 34.65
C SER A 210 6.30 32.11 34.21
N PHE A 211 5.10 31.52 34.10
CA PHE A 211 4.89 30.18 33.55
C PHE A 211 3.43 29.99 33.14
N THR A 212 3.16 28.87 32.48
CA THR A 212 1.82 28.41 32.13
C THR A 212 1.51 27.13 32.88
N TRP A 213 0.40 27.11 33.62
CA TRP A 213 -0.17 25.91 34.22
C TRP A 213 -1.31 25.41 33.32
N LYS A 214 -1.30 24.12 32.98
CA LYS A 214 -2.37 23.47 32.22
C LYS A 214 -2.91 22.25 32.94
N GLU A 215 -4.21 22.04 32.81
CA GLU A 215 -4.84 20.79 33.23
C GLU A 215 -5.69 20.23 32.09
N SER A 216 -5.69 18.91 31.96
CA SER A 216 -6.51 18.20 31.01
C SER A 216 -7.09 16.97 31.68
N TYR A 217 -8.40 16.87 31.60
CA TYR A 217 -9.15 15.71 32.07
C TYR A 217 -9.85 15.07 30.88
N ASP A 218 -9.82 13.75 30.77
CA ASP A 218 -10.52 13.01 29.73
C ASP A 218 -11.14 11.74 30.29
N VAL A 219 -12.45 11.59 30.14
CA VAL A 219 -13.11 10.32 30.42
C VAL A 219 -12.64 9.29 29.40
N THR A 220 -12.14 8.15 29.87
CA THR A 220 -11.66 7.04 29.03
C THR A 220 -12.72 5.98 28.84
N SER A 221 -13.55 5.72 29.87
CA SER A 221 -14.71 4.82 29.80
C SER A 221 -15.83 5.30 30.73
N SER A 222 -17.08 4.95 30.42
CA SER A 222 -18.27 5.44 31.16
C SER A 222 -19.44 4.47 31.03
N SER A 223 -20.37 4.52 31.98
CA SER A 223 -21.69 3.89 31.89
C SER A 223 -22.64 4.65 30.96
N TYR A 224 -22.46 5.97 30.85
CA TYR A 224 -23.20 6.85 29.95
C TYR A 224 -22.54 6.91 28.57
N GLU A 225 -23.37 7.07 27.54
CA GLU A 225 -22.89 7.21 26.17
C GLU A 225 -22.25 8.60 25.97
N ARG A 226 -21.09 8.63 25.31
CA ARG A 226 -20.42 9.88 24.92
C ARG A 226 -20.58 10.05 23.42
N GLN A 227 -21.53 10.87 22.99
CA GLN A 227 -21.89 10.99 21.58
C GLN A 227 -20.71 11.46 20.73
N ILE A 228 -20.44 10.75 19.63
CA ILE A 228 -19.40 11.13 18.65
C ILE A 228 -19.94 12.26 17.76
N GLU A 229 -19.13 13.30 17.58
CA GLU A 229 -19.42 14.35 16.60
C GLU A 229 -18.94 13.89 15.20
N TRP A 230 -19.89 13.38 14.42
CA TRP A 230 -19.58 12.70 13.17
C TRP A 230 -19.08 13.62 12.05
N ILE A 231 -19.39 14.92 12.06
CA ILE A 231 -18.97 15.85 10.98
C ILE A 231 -17.46 16.04 11.05
N SER A 232 -16.91 16.38 12.22
CA SER A 232 -15.48 16.56 12.43
C SER A 232 -14.71 15.26 12.16
N LEU A 233 -15.22 14.12 12.65
CA LEU A 233 -14.58 12.83 12.41
C LEU A 233 -14.56 12.48 10.91
N SER A 234 -15.67 12.71 10.21
CA SER A 234 -15.77 12.47 8.76
C SER A 234 -14.83 13.35 7.96
N MET A 235 -14.68 14.62 8.34
CA MET A 235 -13.75 15.54 7.67
C MET A 235 -12.29 15.08 7.78
N ILE A 236 -11.87 14.56 8.94
CA ILE A 236 -10.52 13.99 9.11
C ILE A 236 -10.33 12.76 8.24
N ILE A 237 -11.29 11.83 8.27
CA ILE A 237 -11.24 10.60 7.48
C ILE A 237 -11.16 10.93 5.98
N LEU A 238 -12.00 11.86 5.50
CA LEU A 238 -11.98 12.31 4.11
C LEU A 238 -10.66 13.01 3.75
N GLY A 239 -10.08 13.81 4.65
CA GLY A 239 -8.78 14.43 4.46
C GLY A 239 -7.65 13.40 4.28
N ILE A 240 -7.64 12.36 5.11
CA ILE A 240 -6.66 11.25 5.01
C ILE A 240 -6.82 10.49 3.69
N ILE A 241 -8.05 10.11 3.34
CA ILE A 241 -8.35 9.38 2.10
C ILE A 241 -7.99 10.24 0.88
N GLY A 242 -8.36 11.52 0.88
CA GLY A 242 -8.04 12.46 -0.19
C GLY A 242 -6.54 12.64 -0.39
N THR A 243 -5.79 12.79 0.70
CA THR A 243 -4.32 12.88 0.66
C THR A 243 -3.69 11.62 0.10
N ALA A 244 -4.12 10.44 0.57
CA ALA A 244 -3.63 9.17 0.04
C ALA A 244 -3.95 8.99 -1.46
N ALA A 245 -5.13 9.42 -1.90
CA ALA A 245 -5.52 9.39 -3.31
C ALA A 245 -4.64 10.31 -4.17
N LEU A 246 -4.36 11.54 -3.71
CA LEU A 246 -3.49 12.49 -4.40
C LEU A 246 -2.05 11.97 -4.50
N LEU A 247 -1.50 11.45 -3.41
CA LEU A 247 -0.17 10.84 -3.40
C LEU A 247 -0.09 9.66 -4.38
N TYR A 248 -1.13 8.81 -4.43
CA TYR A 248 -1.19 7.71 -5.39
C TYR A 248 -1.27 8.21 -6.84
N LEU A 249 -2.06 9.25 -7.13
CA LEU A 249 -2.15 9.84 -8.46
C LEU A 249 -0.83 10.46 -8.90
N ALA A 250 -0.16 11.21 -8.02
CA ALA A 250 1.17 11.77 -8.28
C ALA A 250 2.20 10.66 -8.54
N TYR A 251 2.23 9.64 -7.68
CA TYR A 251 3.05 8.45 -7.87
C TYR A 251 2.78 7.77 -9.21
N TYR A 252 1.52 7.58 -9.57
CA TYR A 252 1.11 6.95 -10.82
C TYR A 252 1.56 7.78 -12.03
N ALA A 253 1.35 9.11 -12.00
CA ALA A 253 1.80 10.02 -13.04
C ALA A 253 3.33 9.97 -13.22
N ILE A 254 4.09 10.05 -12.12
CA ILE A 254 5.55 9.98 -12.13
C ILE A 254 6.05 8.62 -12.64
N ARG A 255 5.42 7.53 -12.19
CA ARG A 255 5.81 6.17 -12.58
C ARG A 255 5.63 5.93 -14.08
N TRP A 256 4.57 6.47 -14.67
CA TRP A 256 4.18 6.18 -16.06
C TRP A 256 4.45 7.33 -17.04
N ARG A 257 5.05 8.45 -16.61
CA ARG A 257 5.49 9.55 -17.49
C ARG A 257 6.47 9.05 -18.54
N LYS A 258 6.40 9.57 -19.76
CA LYS A 258 7.40 9.29 -20.81
C LYS A 258 8.80 9.67 -20.32
N ARG A 259 9.81 8.86 -20.62
CA ARG A 259 11.20 9.09 -20.21
C ARG A 259 12.05 9.33 -21.45
N THR A 260 12.99 10.26 -21.35
CA THR A 260 14.03 10.45 -22.36
C THR A 260 15.35 9.98 -21.76
N VAL A 261 16.02 9.08 -22.44
CA VAL A 261 17.34 8.56 -22.08
C VAL A 261 18.35 9.08 -23.09
N VAL A 262 19.46 9.62 -22.62
CA VAL A 262 20.60 10.02 -23.46
C VAL A 262 21.53 8.82 -23.56
N LEU A 263 21.80 8.34 -24.78
CA LEU A 263 22.76 7.28 -25.03
C LEU A 263 24.17 7.86 -25.12
N ASP A 264 24.33 8.83 -26.05
CA ASP A 264 25.57 9.57 -26.33
C ASP A 264 25.22 11.02 -26.75
N ILE A 265 26.24 11.86 -26.97
CA ILE A 265 26.07 13.24 -27.43
C ILE A 265 25.24 13.25 -28.73
N GLY A 266 24.04 13.83 -28.68
CA GLY A 266 23.11 13.94 -29.82
C GLY A 266 22.14 12.76 -30.01
N ASN A 267 22.36 11.63 -29.32
CA ASN A 267 21.55 10.41 -29.43
C ASN A 267 20.64 10.23 -28.22
N THR A 268 19.34 10.50 -28.41
CA THR A 268 18.33 10.36 -27.35
C THR A 268 17.24 9.38 -27.74
N VAL A 269 16.72 8.66 -26.75
CA VAL A 269 15.68 7.64 -26.90
C VAL A 269 14.51 7.98 -25.98
N LYS A 270 13.31 8.07 -26.56
CA LYS A 270 12.05 8.29 -25.83
C LYS A 270 11.40 6.95 -25.51
N ILE A 271 11.19 6.68 -24.22
CA ILE A 271 10.67 5.42 -23.71
C ILE A 271 9.30 5.63 -23.06
N PHE A 272 8.29 4.89 -23.51
CA PHE A 272 6.92 5.01 -23.02
C PHE A 272 6.11 3.71 -23.19
N ARG A 273 5.01 3.61 -22.45
CA ARG A 273 4.07 2.49 -22.57
C ARG A 273 3.05 2.72 -23.67
N ILE A 274 2.69 1.65 -24.34
CA ILE A 274 1.50 1.61 -25.20
C ILE A 274 0.46 0.69 -24.58
N ARG A 275 -0.82 1.04 -24.76
CA ARG A 275 -1.97 0.25 -24.29
C ARG A 275 -2.84 -0.27 -25.43
N LYS A 276 -2.62 0.22 -26.64
CA LYS A 276 -3.34 -0.14 -27.86
C LYS A 276 -2.31 -0.33 -28.96
N ILE A 277 -2.52 -1.34 -29.81
CA ILE A 277 -1.59 -1.65 -30.90
C ILE A 277 -1.51 -0.53 -31.93
N SER A 278 -2.57 0.26 -32.10
CA SER A 278 -2.59 1.46 -32.97
C SER A 278 -1.64 2.59 -32.54
N LYS A 279 -0.99 2.46 -31.38
CA LYS A 279 0.06 3.38 -30.92
C LYS A 279 1.46 2.80 -31.07
N PHE A 280 1.61 1.62 -31.69
CA PHE A 280 2.90 1.03 -31.98
C PHE A 280 3.64 1.88 -33.04
N PRO A 281 4.92 2.21 -32.82
CA PRO A 281 5.69 2.98 -33.77
C PRO A 281 6.15 2.10 -34.95
N HIS A 282 5.70 2.42 -36.16
CA HIS A 282 6.16 1.76 -37.39
C HIS A 282 7.43 2.45 -37.91
N LEU A 283 8.56 2.14 -37.28
CA LEU A 283 9.88 2.70 -37.58
C LEU A 283 10.87 1.58 -37.93
N ALA A 284 12.00 1.94 -38.53
CA ALA A 284 13.07 0.99 -38.83
C ALA A 284 13.52 0.23 -37.57
N ASN A 285 13.77 -1.08 -37.72
CA ASN A 285 14.21 -1.91 -36.61
C ASN A 285 15.66 -1.59 -36.22
N GLU A 286 15.86 -1.08 -35.01
CA GLU A 286 17.16 -0.97 -34.34
C GLU A 286 17.24 -1.83 -33.07
N ALA A 287 16.07 -2.27 -32.58
CA ALA A 287 15.87 -2.94 -31.32
C ALA A 287 16.38 -4.38 -31.31
N SER A 288 16.12 -5.13 -32.39
CA SER A 288 16.31 -6.57 -32.43
C SER A 288 17.28 -7.03 -33.50
N MET A 289 18.11 -8.02 -33.17
CA MET A 289 19.07 -8.63 -34.08
C MET A 289 18.45 -9.71 -34.95
N TYR A 290 17.51 -10.49 -34.41
CA TYR A 290 16.96 -11.67 -35.09
C TYR A 290 15.45 -11.56 -35.37
N PHE A 291 14.72 -10.78 -34.56
CA PHE A 291 13.25 -10.76 -34.53
C PHE A 291 12.62 -9.43 -34.96
N GLY A 292 13.35 -8.58 -35.69
CA GLY A 292 12.87 -7.26 -36.14
C GLY A 292 11.46 -7.26 -36.74
N ASP A 293 11.20 -8.19 -37.67
CA ASP A 293 9.91 -8.31 -38.36
C ASP A 293 8.76 -8.78 -37.46
N PHE A 294 9.07 -9.34 -36.28
CA PHE A 294 8.08 -9.87 -35.35
C PHE A 294 7.77 -8.91 -34.19
N LEU A 295 8.43 -7.75 -34.10
CA LEU A 295 8.29 -6.83 -32.96
C LEU A 295 6.86 -6.33 -32.75
N GLU A 296 6.15 -5.97 -33.83
CA GLU A 296 4.75 -5.55 -33.72
C GLU A 296 3.86 -6.71 -33.28
N ASP A 297 4.11 -7.91 -33.80
CA ASP A 297 3.37 -9.11 -33.43
C ASP A 297 3.53 -9.47 -31.94
N PHE A 298 4.77 -9.41 -31.42
CA PHE A 298 5.03 -9.54 -29.99
C PHE A 298 4.20 -8.55 -29.16
N ALA A 299 4.18 -7.27 -29.58
CA ALA A 299 3.40 -6.24 -28.89
C ALA A 299 1.89 -6.52 -28.96
N ARG A 300 1.39 -6.94 -30.13
CA ARG A 300 -0.03 -7.26 -30.37
C ARG A 300 -0.48 -8.41 -29.48
N LYS A 301 0.24 -9.53 -29.48
CA LYS A 301 -0.06 -10.72 -28.65
C LYS A 301 0.04 -10.42 -27.16
N ALA A 302 1.03 -9.63 -26.75
CA ALA A 302 1.14 -9.20 -25.36
C ALA A 302 -0.06 -8.34 -24.93
N LEU A 303 -0.56 -7.43 -25.76
CA LEU A 303 -1.75 -6.63 -25.44
C LEU A 303 -3.03 -7.47 -25.41
N LEU A 304 -3.24 -8.35 -26.39
CA LEU A 304 -4.41 -9.24 -26.48
C LEU A 304 -4.50 -10.20 -25.28
N SER A 305 -3.35 -10.70 -24.80
CA SER A 305 -3.28 -11.58 -23.62
C SER A 305 -3.34 -10.83 -22.27
N GLY A 306 -3.57 -9.50 -22.28
CA GLY A 306 -3.66 -8.69 -21.06
C GLY A 306 -2.31 -8.41 -20.38
N GLY A 307 -1.24 -8.52 -21.17
CA GLY A 307 0.14 -8.17 -20.83
C GLY A 307 0.42 -6.66 -20.88
N ARG A 308 1.70 -6.31 -20.92
CA ARG A 308 2.15 -4.90 -20.97
C ARG A 308 3.18 -4.72 -22.06
N VAL A 309 3.14 -3.57 -22.71
CA VAL A 309 4.11 -3.20 -23.75
C VAL A 309 4.70 -1.83 -23.45
N ALA A 310 6.01 -1.72 -23.63
CA ALA A 310 6.74 -0.47 -23.66
C ALA A 310 7.65 -0.43 -24.89
N VAL A 311 7.82 0.76 -25.45
CA VAL A 311 8.65 0.98 -26.64
C VAL A 311 9.67 2.08 -26.36
N ALA A 312 10.79 2.02 -27.04
CA ALA A 312 11.87 2.97 -26.99
C ALA A 312 12.15 3.46 -28.42
N VAL A 313 11.98 4.76 -28.67
CA VAL A 313 12.04 5.36 -30.01
C VAL A 313 13.20 6.34 -30.07
N SER A 314 14.14 6.12 -30.99
CA SER A 314 15.23 7.05 -31.32
C SER A 314 14.78 8.02 -32.42
N LYS A 315 15.68 8.88 -32.90
CA LYS A 315 15.42 9.70 -34.11
C LYS A 315 15.36 8.86 -35.38
N THR A 316 16.05 7.72 -35.41
CA THR A 316 16.33 6.92 -36.60
C THR A 316 15.51 5.63 -36.67
N GLY A 317 14.96 5.16 -35.55
CA GLY A 317 14.24 3.90 -35.52
C GLY A 317 13.58 3.52 -34.20
N LEU A 318 13.05 2.29 -34.17
CA LEU A 318 12.60 1.60 -32.98
C LEU A 318 13.82 1.03 -32.26
N ALA A 319 14.33 1.77 -31.28
CA ALA A 319 15.52 1.42 -30.49
C ALA A 319 15.26 0.37 -29.40
N GLY A 320 14.00 0.09 -29.07
CA GLY A 320 13.68 -0.99 -28.18
C GLY A 320 12.20 -1.35 -28.06
N LEU A 321 11.93 -2.60 -27.72
CA LEU A 321 10.61 -3.13 -27.40
C LEU A 321 10.70 -3.96 -26.13
N ALA A 322 9.73 -3.79 -25.22
CA ALA A 322 9.55 -4.66 -24.08
C ALA A 322 8.11 -5.13 -24.00
N VAL A 323 7.92 -6.44 -23.91
CA VAL A 323 6.63 -7.09 -23.73
C VAL A 323 6.63 -7.93 -22.46
N TYR A 324 5.50 -8.00 -21.77
CA TYR A 324 5.32 -8.84 -20.58
C TYR A 324 4.12 -9.74 -20.72
N HIS A 325 4.35 -11.04 -20.59
CA HIS A 325 3.32 -12.06 -20.64
C HIS A 325 2.83 -12.37 -19.22
N ARG A 326 1.55 -12.06 -18.96
CA ARG A 326 0.96 -12.17 -17.62
C ARG A 326 0.82 -13.61 -17.14
N ASP A 327 0.55 -14.53 -18.06
CA ASP A 327 0.28 -15.95 -17.77
C ASP A 327 1.53 -16.68 -17.27
N VAL A 328 2.68 -16.38 -17.87
CA VAL A 328 3.98 -17.01 -17.54
C VAL A 328 4.89 -16.14 -16.67
N LYS A 329 4.47 -14.89 -16.41
CA LYS A 329 5.19 -13.88 -15.60
C LYS A 329 6.60 -13.55 -16.08
N THR A 330 6.84 -13.68 -17.39
CA THR A 330 8.15 -13.44 -18.03
C THR A 330 8.01 -12.34 -19.07
N GLY A 331 9.05 -11.50 -19.19
CA GLY A 331 9.16 -10.49 -20.24
C GLY A 331 9.98 -10.96 -21.44
N ALA A 332 9.90 -10.23 -22.54
CA ALA A 332 10.92 -10.23 -23.59
C ALA A 332 11.27 -8.77 -23.85
N ILE A 333 12.56 -8.45 -23.83
CA ILE A 333 13.08 -7.10 -24.04
C ILE A 333 14.11 -7.16 -25.16
N PHE A 334 13.83 -6.41 -26.22
CA PHE A 334 14.68 -6.24 -27.38
C PHE A 334 15.26 -4.84 -27.31
N CYS A 335 16.53 -4.73 -26.93
CA CYS A 335 17.34 -3.52 -27.03
C CYS A 335 18.81 -3.90 -26.80
N LYS A 336 19.74 -3.02 -27.20
CA LYS A 336 21.18 -3.26 -27.05
C LYS A 336 21.77 -2.66 -25.75
N SER A 337 21.27 -1.50 -25.32
CA SER A 337 21.85 -0.73 -24.20
C SER A 337 21.12 -0.97 -22.89
N PHE A 338 21.89 -1.16 -21.81
CA PHE A 338 21.36 -1.23 -20.44
C PHE A 338 20.56 0.02 -20.05
N LYS A 339 21.01 1.21 -20.47
CA LYS A 339 20.33 2.49 -20.21
C LYS A 339 18.90 2.53 -20.75
N VAL A 340 18.62 1.77 -21.83
CA VAL A 340 17.28 1.63 -22.43
C VAL A 340 16.53 0.46 -21.81
N ASN A 341 17.22 -0.65 -21.55
CA ASN A 341 16.64 -1.87 -20.96
C ASN A 341 16.00 -1.61 -19.60
N GLU A 342 16.71 -0.93 -18.69
CA GLU A 342 16.23 -0.79 -17.30
C GLU A 342 14.90 0.00 -17.20
N PRO A 343 14.74 1.16 -17.89
CA PRO A 343 13.43 1.81 -18.00
C PRO A 343 12.36 0.92 -18.65
N LEU A 344 12.66 0.24 -19.77
CA LEU A 344 11.72 -0.65 -20.45
C LEU A 344 11.23 -1.77 -19.52
N ARG A 345 12.16 -2.43 -18.82
CA ARG A 345 11.91 -3.47 -17.82
C ARG A 345 11.02 -2.93 -16.69
N LYS A 346 11.31 -1.74 -16.16
CA LYS A 346 10.48 -1.08 -15.11
C LYS A 346 9.07 -0.78 -15.61
N TYR A 347 8.90 -0.39 -16.88
CA TYR A 347 7.59 -0.11 -17.46
C TYR A 347 6.71 -1.36 -17.57
N ILE A 348 7.29 -2.48 -17.96
CA ILE A 348 6.54 -3.74 -18.04
C ILE A 348 6.48 -4.48 -16.70
N GLY A 349 7.37 -4.14 -15.77
CA GLY A 349 7.47 -4.74 -14.44
C GLY A 349 8.08 -6.14 -14.46
N ALA A 350 8.93 -6.44 -15.44
CA ALA A 350 9.56 -7.75 -15.58
C ALA A 350 10.67 -7.95 -14.55
N LYS A 351 10.68 -9.12 -13.91
CA LYS A 351 11.81 -9.59 -13.08
C LYS A 351 12.72 -10.53 -13.86
N ASP A 352 12.10 -11.40 -14.67
CA ASP A 352 12.76 -12.37 -15.54
C ASP A 352 12.36 -12.02 -16.97
N PHE A 353 13.32 -11.92 -17.89
CA PHE A 353 13.04 -11.54 -19.26
C PHE A 353 14.05 -12.12 -20.26
N PHE A 354 13.56 -12.43 -21.46
CA PHE A 354 14.41 -12.77 -22.60
C PHE A 354 15.08 -11.52 -23.16
N SER A 355 16.34 -11.65 -23.56
CA SER A 355 17.14 -10.62 -24.22
C SER A 355 18.05 -11.25 -25.27
N GLU A 356 18.29 -10.55 -26.39
CA GLU A 356 19.28 -10.99 -27.40
C GLU A 356 20.71 -10.61 -27.02
N VAL A 357 20.89 -9.80 -25.96
CA VAL A 357 22.20 -9.37 -25.44
C VAL A 357 22.32 -9.64 -23.95
N LYS A 358 23.56 -9.76 -23.46
CA LYS A 358 23.87 -9.72 -22.03
C LYS A 358 24.07 -8.26 -21.66
N HIS A 359 23.16 -7.67 -20.90
CA HIS A 359 23.29 -6.26 -20.56
C HIS A 359 24.37 -6.08 -19.51
N GLU A 360 25.31 -5.18 -19.79
CA GLU A 360 26.38 -4.79 -18.87
C GLU A 360 26.09 -3.39 -18.32
N MET A 361 26.46 -3.14 -17.07
CA MET A 361 26.38 -1.81 -16.49
C MET A 361 27.44 -0.91 -17.16
N GLU A 362 27.00 0.19 -17.77
CA GLU A 362 27.88 1.22 -18.31
C GLU A 362 28.22 2.24 -17.20
N GLY A 363 29.51 2.41 -16.90
CA GLY A 363 30.01 3.46 -15.99
C GLY A 363 30.52 2.95 -14.63
N ASP A 364 31.09 3.88 -13.86
CA ASP A 364 31.60 3.64 -12.52
C ASP A 364 30.46 3.19 -11.58
N VAL A 365 30.57 1.97 -11.06
CA VAL A 365 29.56 1.27 -10.24
C VAL A 365 29.33 1.97 -8.89
N SER A 366 30.06 3.06 -8.61
CA SER A 366 29.91 3.95 -7.46
C SER A 366 28.67 4.87 -7.49
N THR A 367 27.98 5.02 -8.63
CA THR A 367 26.85 5.98 -8.77
C THR A 367 25.46 5.35 -8.73
N TYR A 368 25.37 4.03 -8.67
CA TYR A 368 24.10 3.31 -8.48
C TYR A 368 23.90 2.96 -7.00
N ASP A 369 23.68 4.01 -6.20
CA ASP A 369 23.42 3.88 -4.77
C ASP A 369 22.04 3.26 -4.50
N ASP A 370 22.05 2.13 -3.81
CA ASP A 370 21.17 1.90 -2.67
C ASP A 370 22.08 2.07 -1.44
N TRP A 371 22.04 3.28 -0.86
CA TRP A 371 22.68 3.69 0.41
C TRP A 371 24.18 3.41 0.59
N GLY A 372 25.00 4.36 0.12
CA GLY A 372 26.27 4.79 0.73
C GLY A 372 27.30 3.73 1.13
N THR A 373 28.38 3.62 0.37
CA THR A 373 29.79 3.50 0.84
C THR A 373 30.69 3.20 -0.36
N ASN A 374 31.83 3.92 -0.44
CA ASN A 374 32.88 3.78 -1.46
C ASN A 374 33.19 2.31 -1.79
N LYS A 375 32.82 1.87 -3.00
CA LYS A 375 33.19 0.57 -3.56
C LYS A 375 34.05 0.76 -4.81
N PRO A 376 35.02 -0.14 -5.07
CA PRO A 376 35.94 -0.02 -6.20
C PRO A 376 35.21 -0.08 -7.54
N LEU A 377 35.71 0.68 -8.52
CA LEU A 377 35.33 0.68 -9.93
C LEU A 377 35.32 -0.76 -10.50
N LEU A 378 34.14 -1.38 -10.58
CA LEU A 378 34.00 -2.68 -11.25
C LEU A 378 33.71 -2.46 -12.74
N LYS A 379 34.64 -2.84 -13.62
CA LYS A 379 34.40 -2.89 -15.07
C LYS A 379 33.70 -4.20 -15.45
N ASN A 380 32.82 -4.15 -16.46
CA ASN A 380 32.12 -5.32 -17.04
C ASN A 380 31.21 -6.07 -16.05
N VAL A 381 30.54 -5.33 -15.15
CA VAL A 381 29.54 -5.92 -14.25
C VAL A 381 28.29 -6.23 -15.06
N ARG A 382 27.91 -7.51 -15.11
CA ARG A 382 26.60 -7.90 -15.66
C ARG A 382 25.50 -7.19 -14.88
N ALA A 383 24.62 -6.50 -15.60
CA ALA A 383 23.49 -5.82 -15.00
C ALA A 383 22.47 -6.81 -14.40
N TYR A 384 22.44 -8.03 -14.93
CA TYR A 384 21.49 -9.07 -14.53
C TYR A 384 22.16 -10.45 -14.46
N ASN A 385 21.61 -11.32 -13.62
CA ASN A 385 21.98 -12.73 -13.61
C ASN A 385 21.38 -13.43 -14.83
N ILE A 386 22.10 -14.40 -15.40
CA ILE A 386 21.60 -15.24 -16.49
C ILE A 386 21.36 -16.64 -15.93
N PHE A 387 20.19 -17.21 -16.17
CA PHE A 387 19.87 -18.56 -15.71
C PHE A 387 19.44 -19.53 -16.82
N GLU A 388 19.23 -19.05 -18.04
CA GLU A 388 18.96 -19.89 -19.21
C GLU A 388 19.52 -19.20 -20.46
N THR A 389 20.05 -20.00 -21.39
CA THR A 389 20.52 -19.57 -22.70
C THR A 389 19.78 -20.37 -23.76
N SER A 390 19.38 -19.71 -24.85
CA SER A 390 18.72 -20.31 -26.00
C SER A 390 19.52 -20.06 -27.26
N LYS A 391 19.62 -21.05 -28.14
CA LYS A 391 20.16 -20.88 -29.50
C LYS A 391 19.08 -20.30 -30.39
N VAL A 392 19.41 -19.24 -31.12
CA VAL A 392 18.59 -18.71 -32.21
C VAL A 392 19.03 -19.41 -33.49
N LEU A 393 18.07 -20.06 -34.16
CA LEU A 393 18.28 -20.92 -35.31
C LEU A 393 17.50 -20.35 -36.51
N THR A 394 18.09 -20.43 -37.71
CA THR A 394 17.44 -20.07 -38.97
C THR A 394 17.45 -21.21 -39.99
N LEU A 395 16.49 -21.17 -40.91
CA LEU A 395 16.41 -22.02 -42.09
C LEU A 395 15.94 -21.18 -43.29
N SER A 396 16.85 -20.87 -44.22
CA SER A 396 16.59 -20.02 -45.40
C SER A 396 16.28 -20.81 -46.69
N SER A 397 16.42 -22.14 -46.67
CA SER A 397 16.08 -23.03 -47.79
C SER A 397 15.09 -24.07 -47.30
N ILE A 398 13.81 -23.69 -47.20
CA ILE A 398 12.78 -24.54 -46.62
C ILE A 398 12.55 -25.74 -47.55
N PRO A 399 12.81 -26.98 -47.09
CA PRO A 399 12.67 -28.16 -47.94
C PRO A 399 11.20 -28.43 -48.25
N GLN A 400 10.91 -28.92 -49.46
CA GLN A 400 9.60 -29.44 -49.79
C GLN A 400 9.47 -30.84 -49.17
N LEU A 401 8.65 -30.95 -48.13
CA LEU A 401 8.48 -32.19 -47.39
C LEU A 401 6.98 -32.54 -47.32
N PRO A 402 6.58 -33.78 -47.66
CA PRO A 402 5.27 -34.27 -47.29
C PRO A 402 5.21 -34.45 -45.77
N TYR A 403 4.01 -34.37 -45.22
CA TYR A 403 3.72 -34.73 -43.84
C TYR A 403 2.55 -35.70 -43.79
N ASP A 404 2.48 -36.51 -42.74
CA ASP A 404 1.36 -37.43 -42.56
C ASP A 404 0.09 -36.68 -42.11
N ALA A 405 -0.81 -36.40 -43.07
CA ALA A 405 -2.08 -35.73 -42.82
C ALA A 405 -3.11 -36.60 -42.06
N SER A 406 -2.89 -37.91 -41.93
CA SER A 406 -3.71 -38.77 -41.08
C SER A 406 -3.39 -38.58 -39.59
N THR A 407 -2.16 -38.14 -39.30
CA THR A 407 -1.66 -37.91 -37.94
C THR A 407 -1.63 -36.43 -37.57
N ILE A 408 -1.33 -35.52 -38.51
CA ILE A 408 -1.21 -34.07 -38.27
C ILE A 408 -2.28 -33.32 -39.04
N ARG A 409 -2.96 -32.39 -38.37
CA ARG A 409 -3.89 -31.45 -39.01
C ARG A 409 -3.72 -30.02 -38.50
N VAL A 410 -4.28 -29.06 -39.23
CA VAL A 410 -4.40 -27.67 -38.77
C VAL A 410 -5.26 -27.63 -37.50
N MET A 411 -4.85 -26.81 -36.55
CA MET A 411 -5.58 -26.58 -35.30
C MET A 411 -6.84 -25.76 -35.58
N ALA A 412 -7.98 -26.21 -35.05
CA ALA A 412 -9.24 -25.49 -35.04
C ALA A 412 -9.41 -24.72 -33.73
N GLN A 413 -10.29 -23.71 -33.73
CA GLN A 413 -10.62 -22.95 -32.52
C GLN A 413 -11.18 -23.84 -31.39
N SER A 414 -11.92 -24.90 -31.74
CA SER A 414 -12.46 -25.88 -30.79
C SER A 414 -11.39 -26.70 -30.07
N ASP A 415 -10.18 -26.81 -30.62
CA ASP A 415 -9.07 -27.58 -30.05
C ASP A 415 -8.39 -26.85 -28.88
N LEU A 416 -8.70 -25.56 -28.67
CA LEU A 416 -7.99 -24.70 -27.74
C LEU A 416 -7.98 -25.24 -26.31
N GLU A 417 -9.07 -25.86 -25.84
CA GLU A 417 -9.13 -26.43 -24.49
C GLU A 417 -8.16 -27.60 -24.32
N GLU A 418 -8.15 -28.54 -25.27
CA GLU A 418 -7.29 -29.73 -25.20
C GLU A 418 -5.80 -29.35 -25.35
N VAL A 419 -5.50 -28.44 -26.28
CA VAL A 419 -4.15 -27.88 -26.46
C VAL A 419 -3.69 -27.14 -25.20
N SER A 420 -4.57 -26.33 -24.59
CA SER A 420 -4.28 -25.64 -23.33
C SER A 420 -4.04 -26.61 -22.17
N ALA A 421 -4.77 -27.73 -22.13
CA ALA A 421 -4.59 -28.77 -21.12
C ALA A 421 -3.21 -29.44 -21.22
N ILE A 422 -2.75 -29.75 -22.45
CA ILE A 422 -1.38 -30.27 -22.68
C ILE A 422 -0.34 -29.25 -22.20
N ALA A 423 -0.48 -27.98 -22.56
CA ALA A 423 0.43 -26.92 -22.12
C ALA A 423 0.46 -26.78 -20.59
N GLN A 424 -0.70 -26.82 -19.93
CA GLN A 424 -0.79 -26.79 -18.47
C GLN A 424 -0.07 -28.00 -17.84
N LYS A 425 -0.21 -29.19 -18.42
CA LYS A 425 0.45 -30.41 -17.95
C LYS A 425 1.97 -30.32 -18.08
N VAL A 426 2.46 -29.83 -19.23
CA VAL A 426 3.89 -29.79 -19.58
C VAL A 426 4.61 -28.61 -18.92
N TYR A 427 4.06 -27.40 -19.03
CA TYR A 427 4.71 -26.15 -18.61
C TYR A 427 4.28 -25.66 -17.23
N LYS A 428 3.24 -26.25 -16.63
CA LYS A 428 2.67 -25.84 -15.34
C LYS A 428 2.16 -24.40 -15.32
N VAL A 429 1.75 -23.86 -16.47
CA VAL A 429 1.23 -22.49 -16.63
C VAL A 429 -0.08 -22.48 -17.40
N LYS A 430 -0.98 -21.57 -17.01
CA LYS A 430 -2.30 -21.38 -17.64
C LYS A 430 -2.15 -20.54 -18.91
N ALA A 431 -1.76 -21.16 -20.01
CA ALA A 431 -1.38 -20.47 -21.26
C ALA A 431 -2.55 -20.16 -22.22
N LYS A 432 -3.80 -20.43 -21.82
CA LYS A 432 -4.97 -20.34 -22.69
C LYS A 432 -5.17 -18.96 -23.32
N ARG A 433 -4.96 -17.86 -22.57
CA ARG A 433 -5.13 -16.50 -23.11
C ARG A 433 -4.06 -16.17 -24.16
N TRP A 434 -2.83 -16.56 -23.89
CA TRP A 434 -1.76 -16.45 -24.88
C TRP A 434 -2.07 -17.28 -26.14
N MET A 435 -2.53 -18.53 -26.01
CA MET A 435 -2.93 -19.35 -27.16
C MET A 435 -4.11 -18.77 -27.94
N GLN A 436 -5.13 -18.22 -27.24
CA GLN A 436 -6.21 -17.49 -27.90
C GLN A 436 -5.65 -16.31 -28.71
N SER A 437 -4.68 -15.57 -28.17
CA SER A 437 -4.06 -14.45 -28.91
C SER A 437 -3.35 -14.89 -30.19
N LEU A 438 -2.88 -16.14 -30.27
CA LEU A 438 -2.31 -16.70 -31.51
C LEU A 438 -3.39 -16.91 -32.57
N LEU A 439 -4.56 -17.43 -32.16
CA LEU A 439 -5.69 -17.62 -33.05
C LEU A 439 -6.26 -16.27 -33.53
N ASP A 440 -6.36 -15.30 -32.62
CA ASP A 440 -6.81 -13.94 -32.93
C ASP A 440 -5.87 -13.21 -33.91
N THR A 441 -4.56 -13.53 -33.88
CA THR A 441 -3.57 -13.02 -34.84
C THR A 441 -3.40 -13.90 -36.08
N LYS A 442 -4.20 -14.96 -36.23
CA LYS A 442 -4.17 -15.90 -37.35
C LYS A 442 -2.81 -16.60 -37.51
N ASP A 443 -2.13 -16.89 -36.39
CA ASP A 443 -0.97 -17.77 -36.40
C ASP A 443 -1.37 -19.16 -36.89
N ILE A 444 -0.42 -19.85 -37.50
CA ILE A 444 -0.61 -21.22 -37.95
C ILE A 444 -0.43 -22.13 -36.74
N GLY A 445 -1.50 -22.83 -36.37
CA GLY A 445 -1.46 -23.92 -35.40
C GLY A 445 -1.57 -25.27 -36.10
N VAL A 446 -0.77 -26.24 -35.70
CA VAL A 446 -0.93 -27.65 -36.07
C VAL A 446 -1.05 -28.52 -34.83
N VAL A 447 -1.83 -29.59 -34.91
CA VAL A 447 -2.02 -30.57 -33.84
C VAL A 447 -1.71 -31.98 -34.34
N ALA A 448 -1.10 -32.78 -33.46
CA ALA A 448 -0.94 -34.22 -33.66
C ALA A 448 -2.11 -34.95 -33.01
N VAL A 449 -2.78 -35.81 -33.76
CA VAL A 449 -3.95 -36.58 -33.33
C VAL A 449 -3.62 -38.07 -33.36
N VAL A 450 -3.80 -38.75 -32.22
CA VAL A 450 -3.60 -40.19 -32.11
C VAL A 450 -4.79 -40.79 -31.37
N GLY A 451 -5.47 -41.75 -32.00
CA GLY A 451 -6.67 -42.38 -31.43
C GLY A 451 -7.79 -41.37 -31.14
N GLY A 452 -7.97 -40.39 -32.01
CA GLY A 452 -9.01 -39.35 -31.88
C GLY A 452 -8.73 -38.26 -30.84
N ARG A 453 -7.56 -38.26 -30.18
CA ARG A 453 -7.18 -37.24 -29.18
C ARG A 453 -6.00 -36.42 -29.63
N ILE A 454 -5.97 -35.15 -29.25
CA ILE A 454 -4.81 -34.28 -29.48
C ILE A 454 -3.72 -34.63 -28.47
N VAL A 455 -2.54 -34.93 -29.00
CA VAL A 455 -1.40 -35.41 -28.22
C VAL A 455 -0.16 -34.54 -28.40
N GLY A 456 -0.24 -33.55 -29.27
CA GLY A 456 0.81 -32.56 -29.48
C GLY A 456 0.29 -31.37 -30.25
N PHE A 457 1.02 -30.26 -30.16
CA PHE A 457 0.69 -29.04 -30.87
C PHE A 457 1.96 -28.25 -31.18
N ALA A 458 1.89 -27.44 -32.24
CA ALA A 458 2.95 -26.51 -32.59
C ALA A 458 2.42 -25.26 -33.30
N PHE A 459 3.11 -24.13 -33.14
CA PHE A 459 2.68 -22.86 -33.73
C PHE A 459 3.74 -22.24 -34.66
N ALA A 460 3.29 -21.37 -35.56
CA ALA A 460 4.13 -20.50 -36.37
C ALA A 460 3.46 -19.13 -36.57
N THR A 461 4.26 -18.07 -36.44
CA THR A 461 3.88 -16.69 -36.76
C THR A 461 4.48 -16.30 -38.09
N LEU A 462 3.73 -15.67 -38.98
CA LEU A 462 4.22 -15.22 -40.28
C LEU A 462 4.26 -13.70 -40.33
N THR A 463 5.36 -13.14 -40.83
CA THR A 463 5.48 -11.73 -41.21
C THR A 463 6.16 -11.65 -42.57
N GLY A 464 5.45 -11.18 -43.59
CA GLY A 464 6.00 -11.08 -44.95
C GLY A 464 6.45 -12.44 -45.48
N ASP A 465 7.70 -12.54 -45.93
CA ASP A 465 8.34 -13.77 -46.41
C ASP A 465 9.11 -14.52 -45.31
N ARG A 466 8.90 -14.18 -44.04
CA ARG A 466 9.53 -14.82 -42.88
C ARG A 466 8.51 -15.47 -41.95
N ALA A 467 8.91 -16.54 -41.29
CA ALA A 467 8.14 -17.16 -40.21
C ALA A 467 8.96 -17.34 -38.95
N ARG A 468 8.32 -17.18 -37.79
CA ARG A 468 8.87 -17.59 -36.50
C ARG A 468 8.17 -18.87 -36.04
N PHE A 469 8.92 -19.95 -35.89
CA PHE A 469 8.42 -21.15 -35.24
C PHE A 469 8.60 -21.02 -33.74
N HIS A 470 7.50 -21.17 -33.02
CA HIS A 470 7.50 -21.11 -31.57
C HIS A 470 6.63 -22.22 -31.04
N THR A 471 7.01 -22.75 -29.87
CA THR A 471 6.29 -23.82 -29.17
C THR A 471 6.06 -25.08 -30.00
N LEU A 472 6.78 -26.15 -29.67
CA LEU A 472 6.50 -27.49 -30.20
C LEU A 472 6.41 -28.43 -29.00
N THR A 473 5.25 -29.04 -28.82
CA THR A 473 4.96 -29.84 -27.63
C THR A 473 4.35 -31.17 -28.03
N VAL A 474 4.89 -32.24 -27.48
CA VAL A 474 4.27 -33.57 -27.47
C VAL A 474 4.02 -33.97 -26.03
N ALA A 475 2.82 -34.50 -25.75
CA ALA A 475 2.45 -35.06 -24.47
C ALA A 475 3.54 -36.06 -23.98
N PRO A 476 4.00 -35.97 -22.73
CA PRO A 476 5.15 -36.75 -22.25
C PRO A 476 5.08 -38.25 -22.55
N GLU A 477 3.90 -38.85 -22.37
CA GLU A 477 3.56 -40.25 -22.60
C GLU A 477 3.69 -40.73 -24.07
N LEU A 478 3.77 -39.81 -25.04
CA LEU A 478 3.79 -40.12 -26.47
C LEU A 478 5.04 -39.59 -27.20
N ARG A 479 6.07 -39.20 -26.43
CA ARG A 479 7.37 -38.82 -26.98
C ARG A 479 8.11 -40.03 -27.56
N GLY A 480 9.16 -39.77 -28.35
CA GLY A 480 9.95 -40.81 -29.00
C GLY A 480 9.30 -41.46 -30.24
N ARG A 481 8.08 -41.06 -30.61
CA ARG A 481 7.30 -41.64 -31.73
C ARG A 481 7.34 -40.84 -33.03
N GLY A 482 8.29 -39.92 -33.19
CA GLY A 482 8.39 -39.09 -34.40
C GLY A 482 7.38 -37.94 -34.54
N LEU A 483 6.36 -37.82 -33.67
CA LEU A 483 5.31 -36.79 -33.75
C LEU A 483 5.83 -35.34 -33.83
N ALA A 484 6.93 -35.04 -33.14
CA ALA A 484 7.59 -33.73 -33.22
C ALA A 484 8.16 -33.46 -34.62
N LYS A 485 8.75 -34.48 -35.27
CA LYS A 485 9.24 -34.36 -36.64
C LYS A 485 8.09 -34.19 -37.62
N GLU A 486 6.99 -34.92 -37.45
CA GLU A 486 5.79 -34.76 -38.30
C GLU A 486 5.16 -33.37 -38.17
N MET A 487 4.98 -32.84 -36.96
CA MET A 487 4.50 -31.46 -36.77
C MET A 487 5.47 -30.42 -37.35
N MET A 488 6.78 -30.66 -37.28
CA MET A 488 7.77 -29.79 -37.93
C MET A 488 7.63 -29.84 -39.45
N ARG A 489 7.48 -31.02 -40.06
CA ARG A 489 7.20 -31.16 -41.51
C ARG A 489 5.94 -30.42 -41.90
N ALA A 490 4.85 -30.58 -41.16
CA ALA A 490 3.59 -29.89 -41.43
C ALA A 490 3.76 -28.36 -41.39
N ARG A 491 4.41 -27.80 -40.37
CA ARG A 491 4.67 -26.35 -40.31
C ARG A 491 5.54 -25.88 -41.48
N LEU A 492 6.64 -26.59 -41.79
CA LEU A 492 7.53 -26.25 -42.91
C LEU A 492 6.80 -26.29 -44.26
N HIS A 493 5.98 -27.33 -44.46
CA HIS A 493 5.13 -27.46 -45.64
C HIS A 493 4.19 -26.27 -45.78
N ILE A 494 3.40 -25.97 -44.74
CA ILE A 494 2.40 -24.89 -44.79
C ILE A 494 3.08 -23.53 -45.01
N VAL A 495 4.16 -23.20 -44.29
CA VAL A 495 4.80 -21.88 -44.48
C VAL A 495 5.44 -21.73 -45.85
N ARG A 496 5.98 -22.81 -46.43
CA ARG A 496 6.53 -22.80 -47.79
C ARG A 496 5.43 -22.53 -48.81
N GLU A 497 4.28 -23.19 -48.71
CA GLU A 497 3.12 -22.95 -49.58
C GLU A 497 2.59 -21.51 -49.46
N LEU A 498 2.77 -20.88 -48.28
CA LEU A 498 2.43 -19.48 -48.04
C LEU A 498 3.54 -18.50 -48.49
N GLY A 499 4.57 -18.97 -49.19
CA GLY A 499 5.62 -18.13 -49.78
C GLY A 499 6.72 -17.70 -48.81
N VAL A 500 6.78 -18.28 -47.60
CA VAL A 500 7.88 -18.02 -46.66
C VAL A 500 9.19 -18.54 -47.24
N ARG A 501 10.24 -17.75 -47.09
CA ARG A 501 11.61 -18.05 -47.54
C ARG A 501 12.54 -18.35 -46.37
N GLU A 502 12.28 -17.77 -45.21
CA GLU A 502 13.11 -17.97 -44.02
C GLU A 502 12.27 -18.29 -42.79
N VAL A 503 12.72 -19.28 -42.00
CA VAL A 503 12.16 -19.59 -40.68
C VAL A 503 13.18 -19.33 -39.59
N VAL A 504 12.81 -18.56 -38.57
CA VAL A 504 13.59 -18.36 -37.35
C VAL A 504 12.92 -19.04 -36.15
N LEU A 505 13.71 -19.54 -35.21
CA LEU A 505 13.21 -20.06 -33.93
C LEU A 505 14.28 -20.02 -32.84
N GLU A 506 13.84 -20.06 -31.60
CA GLU A 506 14.70 -20.12 -30.42
C GLU A 506 14.49 -21.41 -29.62
N ILE A 507 15.59 -22.06 -29.21
CA ILE A 507 15.56 -23.30 -28.43
C ILE A 507 16.55 -23.20 -27.27
N ALA A 508 16.07 -23.44 -26.05
CA ALA A 508 16.92 -23.53 -24.86
C ALA A 508 18.05 -24.55 -25.07
N ASP A 509 19.27 -24.20 -24.67
CA ASP A 509 20.48 -25.01 -24.85
C ASP A 509 20.38 -26.42 -24.24
N TRP A 510 19.64 -26.55 -23.15
CA TRP A 510 19.38 -27.81 -22.47
C TRP A 510 18.34 -28.70 -23.18
N ASN A 511 17.57 -28.18 -24.12
CA ASN A 511 16.53 -28.92 -24.84
C ASN A 511 17.10 -29.66 -26.07
N LEU A 512 17.95 -30.64 -25.79
CA LEU A 512 18.65 -31.44 -26.81
C LEU A 512 17.69 -32.14 -27.79
N ALA A 513 16.51 -32.55 -27.32
CA ALA A 513 15.51 -33.20 -28.18
C ALA A 513 15.00 -32.24 -29.26
N SER A 514 14.67 -30.99 -28.91
CA SER A 514 14.20 -30.00 -29.89
C SER A 514 15.34 -29.53 -30.80
N LEU A 515 16.56 -29.40 -30.27
CA LEU A 515 17.75 -29.12 -31.08
C LEU A 515 17.98 -30.23 -32.12
N THR A 516 17.88 -31.51 -31.71
CA THR A 516 18.02 -32.66 -32.62
C THR A 516 16.98 -32.64 -33.74
N VAL A 517 15.73 -32.33 -33.41
CA VAL A 517 14.65 -32.17 -34.42
C VAL A 517 14.99 -31.03 -35.38
N SER A 518 15.37 -29.85 -34.89
CA SER A 518 15.70 -28.71 -35.74
C SER A 518 16.93 -28.96 -36.62
N THR A 519 18.00 -29.54 -36.07
CA THR A 519 19.21 -29.89 -36.84
C THR A 519 18.89 -30.90 -37.95
N PHE A 520 18.01 -31.88 -37.70
CA PHE A 520 17.57 -32.84 -38.73
C PHE A 520 16.93 -32.15 -39.95
N PHE A 521 16.21 -31.04 -39.76
CA PHE A 521 15.61 -30.27 -40.86
C PHE A 521 16.53 -29.18 -41.44
N GLY A 522 17.80 -29.14 -41.02
CA GLY A 522 18.82 -28.24 -41.59
C GLY A 522 18.87 -26.85 -40.96
N PHE A 523 18.20 -26.62 -39.83
CA PHE A 523 18.32 -25.35 -39.10
C PHE A 523 19.76 -25.12 -38.61
N ARG A 524 20.24 -23.88 -38.72
CA ARG A 524 21.60 -23.47 -38.32
C ARG A 524 21.57 -22.34 -37.29
N SER A 525 22.51 -22.36 -36.35
CA SER A 525 22.63 -21.35 -35.29
C SER A 525 23.15 -20.03 -35.84
N ILE A 526 22.46 -18.94 -35.52
CA ILE A 526 22.84 -17.56 -35.89
C ILE A 526 23.10 -16.68 -34.68
N GLY A 527 22.84 -17.18 -33.47
CA GLY A 527 23.05 -16.42 -32.25
C GLY A 527 22.51 -17.08 -31.01
N GLU A 528 22.46 -16.30 -29.94
CA GLU A 528 21.94 -16.71 -28.64
C GLU A 528 20.93 -15.68 -28.12
N MET A 529 20.01 -16.15 -27.29
CA MET A 529 19.19 -15.33 -26.40
C MET A 529 19.40 -15.77 -24.96
N TYR A 530 19.25 -14.84 -24.04
CA TYR A 530 19.48 -15.04 -22.62
C TYR A 530 18.22 -14.77 -21.84
N VAL A 531 18.01 -15.51 -20.76
CA VAL A 531 17.01 -15.16 -19.75
C VAL A 531 17.71 -14.45 -18.60
N GLU A 532 17.59 -13.13 -18.60
CA GLU A 532 18.13 -12.24 -17.59
C GLU A 532 17.15 -12.09 -16.40
N THR A 533 17.69 -12.01 -15.19
CA THR A 533 16.90 -11.85 -13.96
C THR A 533 17.44 -10.78 -13.02
N MET A 534 16.49 -9.99 -12.49
CA MET A 534 16.68 -9.04 -11.38
C MET A 534 16.57 -9.69 -9.99
N ARG A 535 16.40 -11.01 -9.92
CA ARG A 535 16.27 -11.71 -8.64
C ARG A 535 17.67 -11.91 -8.04
N THR A 536 17.80 -11.53 -6.78
CA THR A 536 19.04 -11.65 -5.99
C THR A 536 19.30 -13.07 -5.50
N LYS A 537 18.25 -13.90 -5.36
CA LYS A 537 18.38 -15.33 -5.06
C LYS A 537 18.30 -16.14 -6.35
N ARG A 538 19.26 -17.07 -6.56
CA ARG A 538 19.16 -18.10 -7.62
C ARG A 538 17.81 -18.79 -7.47
N VAL A 539 16.92 -18.60 -8.43
CA VAL A 539 15.70 -19.40 -8.50
C VAL A 539 16.14 -20.77 -9.00
N LYS A 540 16.16 -21.75 -8.09
CA LYS A 540 16.20 -23.16 -8.47
C LYS A 540 14.84 -23.46 -9.10
N LYS A 541 14.69 -23.21 -10.40
CA LYS A 541 13.59 -23.78 -11.15
C LYS A 541 13.89 -25.27 -11.21
N ASP A 542 12.94 -26.11 -10.81
CA ASP A 542 12.96 -27.51 -11.18
C ASP A 542 12.81 -27.56 -12.71
N ILE A 543 13.93 -27.39 -13.41
CA ILE A 543 14.06 -27.84 -14.79
C ILE A 543 13.77 -29.33 -14.66
N VAL A 544 12.60 -29.75 -15.09
CA VAL A 544 12.22 -31.16 -15.14
C VAL A 544 13.13 -31.81 -16.18
N ARG A 545 14.36 -32.11 -15.77
CA ARG A 545 15.27 -33.04 -16.43
C ARG A 545 14.67 -34.41 -16.21
N ARG A 546 13.73 -34.79 -17.08
CA ARG A 546 13.36 -36.18 -17.24
C ARG A 546 13.84 -36.58 -18.63
N TRP A 547 14.84 -37.44 -18.60
CA TRP A 547 15.43 -38.18 -19.71
C TRP A 547 14.36 -38.75 -20.64
#